data_AF-A0A924M6I3-F1
#
_entry.id   AF-A0A924M6I3-F1
#
_cell.length_a   1.000
_cell.length_b   1.000
_cell.length_c   1.000
_cell.angle_alpha   90.00
_cell.angle_beta   90.00
_cell.angle_gamma   90.00
#
_symmetry.space_group_name_H-M   'P 1'
#
loop_
_entity.id
_entity.type
_entity.pdbx_description
1 polymer ?
#
loop_
_entity_poly.entity_id
_entity_poly.type
_entity_poly.pdbx_seq_one_letter_code
_entity_poly.pdbx_strand_id
1 'polypeptide(L)' 'TAWEVLAEPIQTVMRRYGVKGAYEKLKEVTRGKTVEAADLHALIASLEIPDAEKIRLLGMTPGSYVGMAAELAKRV' A
#
# COMPACT_ATOMS: atom_id res chain seq x y z
N THR A 1 13.11 6.07 -4.72
CA THR A 1 11.79 6.28 -4.09
C THR A 1 11.30 4.93 -3.61
N ALA A 2 11.10 4.75 -2.30
CA ALA A 2 10.78 3.44 -1.74
C ALA A 2 9.26 3.20 -1.76
N TRP A 3 8.70 2.78 -2.90
CA TRP A 3 7.26 2.45 -3.01
C TRP A 3 6.88 1.17 -2.24
N GLU A 4 7.87 0.34 -1.95
CA GLU A 4 7.77 -0.86 -1.10
C GLU A 4 7.14 -0.57 0.28
N VAL A 5 7.30 0.65 0.81
CA VAL A 5 6.72 1.04 2.12
C VAL A 5 5.18 1.05 2.10
N LEU A 6 4.56 1.22 0.93
CA LEU A 6 3.11 1.20 0.78
C LEU A 6 2.54 -0.23 0.73
N ALA A 7 3.39 -1.26 0.72
CA ALA A 7 2.94 -2.65 0.73
C ALA A 7 2.17 -3.01 2.02
N GLU A 8 2.65 -2.56 3.19
CA GLU A 8 2.02 -2.81 4.50
C GLU A 8 0.60 -2.22 4.65
N PRO A 9 0.33 -0.94 4.33
CA PRO A 9 -1.01 -0.36 4.46
C PRO A 9 -1.99 -1.00 3.46
N ILE A 10 -1.52 -1.32 2.25
CA ILE A 10 -2.31 -2.05 1.25
C ILE A 10 -2.69 -3.42 1.81
N GLN A 11 -1.73 -4.18 2.34
CA GLN A 11 -1.98 -5.47 2.98
C GLN A 11 -2.97 -5.37 4.16
N THR A 12 -2.89 -4.31 4.96
CA THR A 12 -3.76 -4.08 6.10
C THR A 12 -5.21 -3.85 5.67
N VAL A 13 -5.42 -3.01 4.64
CA VAL A 13 -6.75 -2.78 4.05
C VAL A 13 -7.28 -4.07 3.45
N MET A 14 -6.47 -4.81 2.70
CA MET A 14 -6.88 -6.08 2.12
C MET A 14 -7.33 -7.10 3.18
N ARG A 15 -6.61 -7.20 4.31
CA ARG A 15 -7.03 -8.05 5.45
C ARG A 15 -8.33 -7.57 6.07
N ARG A 16 -8.50 -6.25 6.26
CA ARG A 16 -9.72 -5.66 6.82
C ARG A 16 -10.97 -6.02 6.01
N TYR A 17 -10.85 -6.08 4.69
CA TYR A 17 -11.96 -6.41 3.78
C TYR A 17 -12.02 -7.88 3.37
N GLY A 18 -11.19 -8.75 3.96
CA GLY A 18 -11.23 -10.19 3.69
C GLY A 18 -10.84 -10.59 2.26
N VAL A 19 -10.01 -9.79 1.58
CA VAL A 19 -9.55 -10.09 0.23
C VAL A 19 -8.73 -11.39 0.25
N LYS A 20 -9.24 -12.44 -0.40
CA LYS A 20 -8.55 -13.73 -0.53
C LYS A 20 -7.28 -13.58 -1.37
N GLY A 21 -6.18 -14.20 -0.93
CA GLY A 21 -4.90 -14.18 -1.66
C GLY A 21 -4.20 -12.80 -1.68
N ALA A 22 -4.59 -11.88 -0.79
CA ALA A 22 -4.04 -10.53 -0.75
C ALA A 22 -2.51 -10.49 -0.61
N TYR A 23 -1.99 -11.29 0.32
CA TYR A 23 -0.56 -11.42 0.53
C TYR A 23 0.16 -11.99 -0.70
N GLU A 24 -0.46 -12.94 -1.39
CA GLU A 24 0.12 -13.58 -2.57
C GLU A 24 0.18 -12.62 -3.76
N LYS A 25 -0.91 -11.90 -4.04
CA LYS A 25 -0.95 -10.86 -5.07
C LYS A 25 0.07 -9.75 -4.82
N LEU A 26 0.17 -9.29 -3.56
CA LEU A 26 1.15 -8.27 -3.19
C LEU A 26 2.58 -8.81 -3.33
N LYS A 27 2.81 -10.06 -2.92
CA LYS A 27 4.11 -10.73 -3.06
C LYS A 27 4.50 -10.93 -4.51
N GLU A 28 3.58 -11.23 -5.42
CA GLU A 28 3.88 -11.31 -6.86
C GLU A 28 4.34 -9.97 -7.43
N VAL A 29 3.73 -8.88 -6.98
CA VAL A 29 4.09 -7.51 -7.39
C VAL A 29 5.45 -7.08 -6.82
N THR A 30 5.79 -7.50 -5.60
CA THR A 30 7.03 -7.06 -4.92
C THR A 30 8.21 -8.03 -5.04
N ARG A 31 8.00 -9.27 -5.50
CA ARG A 31 9.05 -10.30 -5.49
C ARG A 31 9.99 -10.17 -6.68
N GLY A 32 11.26 -9.91 -6.37
CA GLY A 32 12.37 -9.98 -7.32
C GLY A 32 12.46 -8.77 -8.27
N LYS A 33 11.72 -7.69 -8.00
CA LYS A 33 11.71 -6.45 -8.79
C LYS A 33 11.54 -5.24 -7.88
N THR A 34 12.00 -4.08 -8.35
CA THR A 34 11.70 -2.80 -7.71
C THR A 34 10.22 -2.50 -7.86
N VAL A 35 9.54 -2.22 -6.75
CA VAL A 35 8.12 -1.87 -6.76
C VAL A 35 7.95 -0.48 -7.36
N GLU A 36 7.12 -0.36 -8.39
CA GLU A 36 6.75 0.92 -8.98
C GLU A 36 5.34 1.36 -8.58
N ALA A 37 5.07 2.66 -8.70
CA ALA A 37 3.76 3.25 -8.45
C ALA A 37 2.67 2.59 -9.30
N ALA A 38 2.97 2.34 -10.57
CA ALA A 38 2.04 1.78 -11.54
C ALA A 38 1.59 0.37 -11.13
N ASP A 39 2.50 -0.47 -10.64
CA ASP A 39 2.19 -1.83 -10.22
C ASP A 39 1.28 -1.84 -8.99
N LEU A 40 1.54 -0.95 -8.03
CA LEU A 40 0.69 -0.81 -6.84
C LEU A 40 -0.70 -0.27 -7.19
N HIS A 41 -0.79 0.72 -8.09
CA HIS A 41 -2.07 1.25 -8.56
C HIS A 41 -2.88 0.18 -9.31
N ALA A 42 -2.23 -0.62 -10.16
CA ALA A 42 -2.87 -1.74 -10.85
C ALA A 42 -3.39 -2.78 -9.85
N LEU A 43 -2.59 -3.10 -8.83
CA LEU A 43 -3.01 -3.98 -7.74
C LEU A 43 -4.25 -3.43 -7.03
N ILE A 44 -4.25 -2.17 -6.59
CA ILE A 44 -5.36 -1.51 -5.89
C ILE A 44 -6.64 -1.51 -6.75
N ALA A 45 -6.52 -1.24 -8.05
CA ALA A 45 -7.64 -1.26 -8.97
C ALA A 45 -8.29 -2.66 -9.07
N SER A 46 -7.47 -3.72 -9.01
CA SER A 46 -7.91 -5.12 -9.07
C SER A 46 -8.58 -5.65 -7.79
N LEU A 47 -8.58 -4.87 -6.69
CA LEU A 47 -9.17 -5.30 -5.43
C LEU A 47 -10.69 -5.16 -5.43
N GLU A 48 -11.40 -6.15 -4.90
CA GLU A 48 -12.83 -6.08 -4.62
C GLU A 48 -13.08 -5.43 -3.25
N ILE A 49 -12.64 -4.17 -3.12
CA ILE A 49 -12.86 -3.33 -1.92
C ILE A 49 -13.71 -2.11 -2.30
N PRO A 50 -14.36 -1.43 -1.33
CA PRO A 50 -15.12 -0.22 -1.59
C PRO A 50 -14.29 0.86 -2.30
N ASP A 51 -14.91 1.59 -3.23
CA ASP A 51 -14.23 2.62 -4.02
C ASP A 51 -13.61 3.72 -3.15
N ALA A 52 -14.22 4.04 -2.01
CA ALA A 52 -13.67 4.97 -1.03
C ALA A 52 -12.27 4.55 -0.54
N GLU A 53 -12.04 3.25 -0.34
CA GLU A 53 -10.73 2.73 0.07
C GLU A 53 -9.75 2.65 -1.10
N LYS A 54 -10.24 2.36 -2.33
CA LYS A 54 -9.40 2.45 -3.53
C LYS A 54 -8.88 3.87 -3.73
N ILE A 55 -9.76 4.86 -3.66
CA ILE A 55 -9.39 6.29 -3.78
C ILE A 55 -8.40 6.68 -2.68
N ARG A 56 -8.64 6.23 -1.44
CA ARG A 56 -7.72 6.48 -0.32
C ARG A 56 -6.34 5.90 -0.59
N LEU A 57 -6.25 4.65 -1.03
CA LEU A 57 -4.98 3.97 -1.32
C LEU A 57 -4.26 4.59 -2.55
N LEU A 58 -4.99 4.97 -3.60
CA LEU A 58 -4.44 5.62 -4.80
C LEU A 58 -3.92 7.05 -4.50
N GLY A 59 -4.45 7.71 -3.47
CA GLY A 59 -3.94 9.00 -2.99
C GLY A 59 -2.69 8.90 -2.12
N MET A 60 -2.25 7.70 -1.73
CA MET A 60 -1.07 7.52 -0.89
C MET A 60 0.21 7.55 -1.73
N THR A 61 1.21 8.27 -1.24
CA THR A 61 2.56 8.28 -1.79
C THR A 61 3.56 7.87 -0.71
N PRO A 62 4.75 7.37 -1.08
CA PRO A 62 5.80 7.06 -0.10
C PRO A 62 6.17 8.27 0.76
N GLY A 63 6.10 9.49 0.21
CA GLY A 63 6.36 10.73 0.93
C GLY A 63 5.24 11.14 1.89
N SER A 64 3.98 10.79 1.60
CA SER A 64 2.86 11.00 2.53
C SER A 64 2.71 9.86 3.54
N TYR A 65 3.34 8.70 3.31
CA TYR A 65 3.32 7.54 4.19
C TYR A 65 4.52 7.52 5.16
N VAL A 66 4.70 8.64 5.88
CA VAL A 66 5.69 8.76 6.96
C VAL A 66 5.09 8.42 8.34
N GLY A 67 3.80 8.04 8.41
CA GLY A 67 3.12 7.72 9.66
C GLY A 67 3.30 8.83 10.71
N MET A 68 3.67 8.47 11.94
CA MET A 68 4.01 9.41 13.01
C MET A 68 5.49 9.82 13.00
N ALA A 69 6.29 9.50 11.97
CA ALA A 69 7.74 9.70 12.00
C ALA A 69 8.13 11.17 12.23
N ALA A 70 7.41 12.11 11.59
CA ALA A 70 7.63 13.55 11.80
C ALA A 70 7.24 14.00 13.22
N GLU A 71 6.28 13.32 13.85
CA GLU A 71 5.81 13.62 15.20
C GLU A 71 6.75 13.05 16.26
N LEU A 72 7.29 11.84 16.04
CA LEU A 72 8.27 11.19 16.92
C LEU A 72 9.65 11.86 16.84
N ALA A 73 10.08 12.30 15.65
CA ALA A 73 11.33 13.03 15.48
C ALA A 73 11.36 14.38 16.20
N LYS A 74 10.21 14.96 16.54
CA LYS A 74 10.09 16.20 17.33
C LYS A 74 10.10 15.98 18.85
N ARG A 75 10.03 14.73 19.31
CA ARG A 75 10.02 14.36 20.74
C ARG A 75 11.39 13.98 21.28
N VAL A 76 12.45 14.13 20.47
CA VAL A 76 13.85 13.85 20.82
C VAL A 76 14.61 15.15 21.03
#